data_AF-A0A838P2J0-F1
#
_entry.id   AF-A0A838P2J0-F1
#
_cell.length_a   1.000
_cell.length_b   1.000
_cell.length_c   1.000
_cell.angle_alpha   90.00
_cell.angle_beta   90.00
_cell.angle_gamma   90.00
#
_symmetry.space_group_name_H-M   'P 1'
#
loop_
_entity.id
_entity.type
_entity.pdbx_description
1 polymer ?
#
loop_
_entity_poly.entity_id
_entity_poly.type
_entity_poly.pdbx_seq_one_letter_code
_entity_poly.pdbx_strand_id
1 'polypeptide(L)'
;MSEVMPNAEEAPAQPVAPWDPFQLMDRMDEEALRKELEGVASTELVYVVKEGGQEIVGLSKTGVDECCMALVSQGQVIREEDLHHEILGEGEVREALFKVKAARFAVSPAGQEVRLDQVIGVKRQPLYFEPAQLDLDARVLHSKKYKGKTYRELLASADGREYLAWMADNFNEPEIRDFVRRLLAGEEIVTQRGRQLNPHWYEAGAMKAARNARFRLIPGNVRAQIIATARQSGNTRVIEAQPGALRSVAKAAPVLQPAETVSRVGPYAPTEKQVAFYQRLAESPVFTDDERRRAFDWLATKATRQTIKDQIDWLKRQVETRKAGRSEESAA
;
A
#
# COMPACT_ATOMS: atom_id res chain seq x y z
N MET A 1 -46.60 -38.11 -31.35
CA MET A 1 -46.00 -38.07 -30.00
C MET A 1 -44.86 -37.08 -30.08
N SER A 2 -45.09 -35.86 -29.58
CA SER A 2 -44.14 -34.76 -29.69
C SER A 2 -43.40 -34.65 -28.37
N GLU A 3 -42.09 -34.94 -28.38
CA GLU A 3 -41.20 -34.77 -27.24
C GLU A 3 -41.02 -33.28 -26.94
N VAL A 4 -41.46 -32.87 -25.75
CA VAL A 4 -41.19 -31.55 -25.19
C VAL A 4 -39.78 -31.58 -24.63
N MET A 5 -38.86 -30.87 -25.27
CA MET A 5 -37.50 -30.69 -24.75
C MET A 5 -37.55 -29.79 -23.50
N PRO A 6 -36.88 -30.17 -22.39
CA PRO A 6 -36.84 -29.35 -21.20
C PRO A 6 -36.06 -28.06 -21.47
N ASN A 7 -36.70 -26.92 -21.19
CA ASN A 7 -36.08 -25.61 -21.16
C ASN A 7 -34.81 -25.66 -20.31
N ALA A 8 -33.69 -25.23 -20.89
CA ALA A 8 -32.45 -25.01 -20.15
C ALA A 8 -32.70 -23.94 -19.09
N GLU A 9 -32.73 -24.34 -17.82
CA GLU A 9 -32.72 -23.44 -16.68
C GLU A 9 -31.46 -22.58 -16.76
N GLU A 10 -31.66 -21.30 -17.06
CA GLU A 10 -30.63 -20.27 -17.08
C GLU A 10 -30.03 -20.17 -15.67
N ALA A 11 -28.80 -20.66 -15.51
CA ALA A 11 -28.12 -20.64 -14.22
C ALA A 11 -28.03 -19.20 -13.71
N PRO A 12 -28.36 -18.93 -12.44
CA PRO A 12 -28.38 -17.57 -11.91
C PRO A 12 -27.00 -16.93 -12.06
N ALA A 13 -26.95 -15.77 -12.73
CA ALA A 13 -25.74 -15.01 -12.91
C ALA A 13 -25.08 -14.77 -11.55
N GLN A 14 -23.86 -15.29 -11.36
CA GLN A 14 -23.15 -15.12 -10.11
C GLN A 14 -22.94 -13.63 -9.83
N PRO A 15 -23.14 -13.17 -8.58
CA PRO A 15 -22.93 -11.78 -8.22
C PRO A 15 -21.46 -11.43 -8.46
N VAL A 16 -21.21 -10.44 -9.33
CA VAL A 16 -19.88 -9.89 -9.54
C VAL A 16 -19.39 -9.35 -8.20
N ALA A 17 -18.27 -9.87 -7.71
CA ALA A 17 -17.70 -9.43 -6.44
C ALA A 17 -17.44 -7.91 -6.49
N PRO A 18 -17.75 -7.17 -5.42
CA PRO A 18 -17.53 -5.72 -5.39
C PRO A 18 -16.03 -5.44 -5.56
N TRP A 19 -15.72 -4.52 -6.46
CA TRP A 19 -14.35 -4.12 -6.74
C TRP A 19 -13.76 -3.37 -5.54
N ASP A 20 -12.58 -3.80 -5.10
CA ASP A 20 -11.86 -3.18 -3.99
C ASP A 20 -10.46 -2.72 -4.46
N PRO A 21 -10.18 -1.40 -4.50
CA PRO A 21 -8.88 -0.87 -4.91
C PRO A 21 -7.73 -1.35 -4.02
N PHE A 22 -7.99 -1.67 -2.75
CA PHE A 22 -6.95 -2.18 -1.85
C PHE A 22 -6.57 -3.62 -2.18
N GLN A 23 -7.53 -4.44 -2.61
CA GLN A 23 -7.23 -5.79 -3.11
C GLN A 23 -6.45 -5.75 -4.43
N LEU A 24 -6.70 -4.75 -5.28
CA LEU A 24 -5.87 -4.53 -6.46
C LEU A 24 -4.43 -4.19 -6.08
N MET A 25 -4.23 -3.24 -5.17
CA MET A 25 -2.89 -2.88 -4.68
C MET A 25 -2.18 -4.07 -4.04
N ASP A 26 -2.90 -4.88 -3.26
CA ASP A 26 -2.35 -6.11 -2.67
C ASP A 26 -1.88 -7.11 -3.73
N ARG A 27 -2.64 -7.29 -4.83
CA ARG A 27 -2.24 -8.15 -5.95
C ARG A 27 -1.00 -7.62 -6.66
N MET A 28 -0.90 -6.30 -6.82
CA MET A 28 0.29 -5.68 -7.41
C MET A 28 1.52 -5.84 -6.52
N ASP A 29 1.37 -5.73 -5.21
CA ASP A 29 2.45 -5.99 -4.26
C ASP A 29 2.88 -7.48 -4.30
N GLU A 30 1.94 -8.42 -4.48
CA GLU A 30 2.27 -9.84 -4.70
C GLU A 30 3.04 -10.06 -6.01
N GLU A 31 2.63 -9.42 -7.10
CA GLU A 31 3.35 -9.47 -8.37
C GLU A 31 4.76 -8.86 -8.24
N ALA A 32 4.89 -7.74 -7.53
CA ALA A 32 6.17 -7.12 -7.26
C ALA A 32 7.08 -8.02 -6.41
N LEU A 33 6.53 -8.68 -5.38
CA LEU A 33 7.28 -9.66 -4.59
C LEU A 33 7.73 -10.85 -5.45
N ARG A 34 6.83 -11.39 -6.30
CA ARG A 34 7.18 -12.51 -7.18
C ARG A 34 8.33 -12.14 -8.10
N LYS A 35 8.24 -10.96 -8.74
CA LYS A 35 9.31 -10.43 -9.58
C LYS A 35 10.62 -10.26 -8.80
N GLU A 36 10.56 -9.78 -7.57
CA GLU A 36 11.74 -9.62 -6.73
C GLU A 36 12.39 -10.97 -6.37
N LEU A 37 11.59 -12.01 -6.09
CA LEU A 37 12.08 -13.37 -5.89
C LEU A 37 12.72 -13.95 -7.16
N GLU A 38 12.28 -13.50 -8.34
CA GLU A 38 12.87 -13.81 -9.65
C GLU A 38 14.09 -12.91 -9.98
N GLY A 39 14.48 -12.01 -9.07
CA GLY A 39 15.60 -11.08 -9.24
C GLY A 39 15.28 -9.80 -10.02
N VAL A 40 14.00 -9.54 -10.30
CA VAL A 40 13.50 -8.34 -10.99
C VAL A 40 12.96 -7.34 -9.97
N ALA A 41 13.71 -6.26 -9.71
CA ALA A 41 13.28 -5.22 -8.78
C ALA A 41 12.15 -4.35 -9.37
N SER A 42 11.13 -4.04 -8.56
CA SER A 42 10.08 -3.07 -8.92
C SER A 42 10.51 -1.64 -8.55
N THR A 43 10.43 -0.73 -9.51
CA THR A 43 10.75 0.70 -9.34
C THR A 43 9.54 1.57 -9.03
N GLU A 44 8.34 1.00 -9.06
CA GLU A 44 7.08 1.72 -8.83
C GLU A 44 6.98 2.07 -7.34
N LEU A 45 6.89 3.37 -7.01
CA LEU A 45 6.80 3.85 -5.62
C LEU A 45 5.35 4.11 -5.18
N VAL A 46 4.48 4.48 -6.11
CA VAL A 46 3.10 4.92 -5.83
C VAL A 46 2.14 4.27 -6.81
N TYR A 47 1.02 3.80 -6.27
CA TYR A 47 -0.16 3.39 -7.02
C TYR A 47 -1.21 4.49 -6.96
N VAL A 48 -1.76 4.86 -8.11
CA VAL A 48 -2.88 5.78 -8.23
C VAL A 48 -4.01 5.05 -8.93
N VAL A 49 -5.07 4.71 -8.19
CA VAL A 49 -6.28 4.14 -8.76
C VAL A 49 -7.27 5.28 -9.00
N LYS A 50 -7.67 5.46 -10.26
CA LYS A 50 -8.63 6.49 -10.67
C LYS A 50 -10.00 5.86 -10.93
N GLU A 51 -11.02 6.37 -10.26
CA GLU A 51 -12.39 5.91 -10.48
C GLU A 51 -13.41 7.03 -10.25
N GLY A 52 -14.28 7.28 -11.24
CA GLY A 52 -15.37 8.25 -11.11
C GLY A 52 -14.91 9.67 -10.75
N GLY A 53 -13.70 10.07 -11.16
CA GLY A 53 -13.10 11.36 -10.82
C GLY A 53 -12.44 11.42 -9.43
N GLN A 54 -12.46 10.34 -8.65
CA GLN A 54 -11.71 10.22 -7.40
C GLN A 54 -10.36 9.52 -7.66
N GLU A 55 -9.32 9.98 -6.96
CA GLU A 55 -8.00 9.35 -6.97
C GLU A 55 -7.71 8.73 -5.61
N ILE A 56 -7.48 7.42 -5.57
CA ILE A 56 -7.00 6.71 -4.39
C ILE A 56 -5.51 6.49 -4.57
N VAL A 57 -4.72 7.09 -3.66
CA VAL A 57 -3.25 7.04 -3.71
C VAL A 57 -2.75 6.09 -2.61
N GLY A 58 -1.98 5.08 -3.02
CA GLY A 58 -1.30 4.14 -2.13
C GLY A 58 0.21 4.13 -2.39
N LEU A 59 1.02 3.94 -1.35
CA LEU A 59 2.45 3.64 -1.52
C LEU A 59 2.60 2.17 -1.87
N SER A 60 3.44 1.80 -2.82
CA SER A 60 3.82 0.39 -3.05
C SER A 60 4.70 -0.15 -1.91
N LYS A 61 5.07 -1.44 -1.95
CA LYS A 61 6.16 -1.96 -1.10
C LYS A 61 7.41 -1.08 -1.20
N THR A 62 7.92 -0.85 -2.41
CA THR A 62 9.12 -0.04 -2.64
C THR A 62 8.94 1.40 -2.12
N GLY A 63 7.74 1.98 -2.26
CA GLY A 63 7.43 3.31 -1.72
C GLY A 63 7.45 3.37 -0.19
N VAL A 64 7.04 2.30 0.49
CA VAL A 64 7.15 2.20 1.95
C VAL A 64 8.61 2.06 2.39
N ASP A 65 9.41 1.30 1.66
CA ASP A 65 10.84 1.14 1.95
C ASP A 65 11.61 2.45 1.72
N GLU A 66 11.27 3.20 0.67
CA GLU A 66 11.82 4.53 0.41
C GLU A 66 11.47 5.53 1.53
N CYS A 67 10.23 5.47 2.04
CA CYS A 67 9.85 6.26 3.22
C CYS A 67 10.69 5.88 4.45
N CYS A 68 11.01 4.59 4.63
CA CYS A 68 11.88 4.15 5.71
C CYS A 68 13.31 4.70 5.53
N MET A 69 13.86 4.68 4.31
CA MET A 69 15.17 5.28 4.03
C MET A 69 15.20 6.80 4.28
N ALA A 70 14.13 7.51 3.93
CA ALA A 70 13.99 8.93 4.23
C ALA A 70 13.90 9.22 5.74
N LEU A 71 13.45 8.26 6.56
CA LEU A 71 13.54 8.35 8.02
C LEU A 71 14.97 8.12 8.51
N VAL A 72 15.73 7.20 7.89
CA VAL A 72 17.13 6.96 8.25
C VAL A 72 17.96 8.23 8.10
N SER A 73 17.75 9.01 7.02
CA SER A 73 18.43 10.30 6.85
C SER A 73 18.06 11.34 7.91
N GLN A 74 16.99 11.12 8.67
CA GLN A 74 16.54 11.96 9.79
C GLN A 74 16.96 11.40 11.16
N GLY A 75 17.79 10.35 11.19
CA GLY A 75 18.18 9.67 12.43
C GLY A 75 17.04 8.86 13.04
N GLN A 76 16.11 8.36 12.23
CA GLN A 76 15.03 7.48 12.67
C GLN A 76 15.05 6.16 11.93
N VAL A 77 14.79 5.06 12.63
CA VAL A 77 14.71 3.72 12.02
C VAL A 77 13.42 3.04 12.46
N ILE A 78 12.84 2.23 11.58
CA ILE A 78 11.74 1.33 11.94
C ILE A 78 12.33 -0.08 12.01
N ARG A 79 12.09 -0.78 13.13
CA ARG A 79 12.51 -2.17 13.33
C ARG A 79 11.30 -3.06 13.54
N GLU A 80 11.34 -4.24 12.95
CA GLU A 80 10.43 -5.33 13.26
C GLU A 80 10.94 -6.04 14.49
N GLU A 81 10.08 -6.15 15.51
CA GLU A 81 10.44 -6.74 16.80
C GLU A 81 9.95 -8.18 16.91
N ASP A 82 8.79 -8.47 16.34
CA ASP A 82 8.15 -9.77 16.44
C ASP A 82 7.28 -10.06 15.21
N LEU A 83 7.22 -11.33 14.83
CA LEU A 83 6.39 -11.85 13.75
C LEU A 83 5.72 -13.13 14.25
N HIS A 84 4.40 -13.06 14.35
CA HIS A 84 3.57 -14.21 14.70
C HIS A 84 2.58 -14.51 13.59
N HIS A 85 2.24 -15.78 13.40
CA HIS A 85 1.16 -16.18 12.49
C HIS A 85 0.30 -17.29 13.09
N GLU A 86 -0.96 -17.30 12.69
CA GLU A 86 -1.97 -18.27 13.12
C GLU A 86 -2.72 -18.76 11.89
N ILE A 87 -2.87 -20.08 11.72
CA ILE A 87 -3.66 -20.66 10.65
C ILE A 87 -5.12 -20.72 11.10
N LEU A 88 -6.02 -20.14 10.31
CA LEU A 88 -7.45 -20.05 10.54
C LEU A 88 -8.20 -20.88 9.50
N GLY A 89 -9.29 -21.52 9.92
CA GLY A 89 -10.17 -22.32 9.07
C GLY A 89 -9.68 -23.73 8.78
N GLU A 90 -10.41 -24.45 7.93
CA GLU A 90 -10.14 -25.85 7.55
C GLU A 90 -10.20 -26.03 6.03
N GLY A 91 -9.57 -27.08 5.50
CA GLY A 91 -9.60 -27.41 4.07
C GLY A 91 -8.96 -26.37 3.14
N GLU A 92 -9.62 -26.07 2.02
CA GLU A 92 -9.16 -25.14 0.96
C GLU A 92 -9.56 -23.67 1.21
N VAL A 93 -10.24 -23.40 2.32
CA VAL A 93 -10.56 -22.03 2.79
C VAL A 93 -9.61 -21.58 3.90
N ARG A 94 -8.52 -22.33 4.13
CA ARG A 94 -7.51 -21.96 5.12
C ARG A 94 -6.82 -20.66 4.76
N GLU A 95 -6.64 -19.83 5.77
CA GLU A 95 -5.94 -18.57 5.69
C GLU A 95 -4.97 -18.44 6.86
N ALA A 96 -3.86 -17.74 6.66
CA ALA A 96 -2.95 -17.38 7.73
C ALA A 96 -3.15 -15.92 8.12
N LEU A 97 -3.32 -15.68 9.43
CA LEU A 97 -3.32 -14.35 10.02
C LEU A 97 -1.93 -14.02 10.53
N PHE A 98 -1.23 -13.13 9.83
CA PHE A 98 0.07 -12.60 10.21
C PHE A 98 -0.09 -11.36 11.08
N LYS A 99 0.69 -11.29 12.15
CA LYS A 99 0.78 -10.18 13.11
C LYS A 99 2.25 -9.79 13.23
N VAL A 100 2.60 -8.61 12.75
CA VAL A 100 3.96 -8.05 12.86
C VAL A 100 3.96 -6.90 13.84
N LYS A 101 4.79 -6.99 14.87
CA LYS A 101 5.06 -5.90 15.80
C LYS A 101 6.24 -5.11 15.28
N ALA A 102 6.07 -3.80 15.08
CA ALA A 102 7.14 -2.91 14.68
C ALA A 102 7.20 -1.70 15.60
N ALA A 103 8.39 -1.15 15.79
CA ALA A 103 8.62 0.06 16.55
C ALA A 103 9.54 1.01 15.78
N ARG A 104 9.34 2.31 15.96
CA ARG A 104 10.22 3.35 15.44
C ARG A 104 11.15 3.83 16.54
N PHE A 105 12.40 4.06 16.20
CA PHE A 105 13.45 4.49 17.11
C PHE A 105 14.09 5.76 16.57
N ALA A 106 14.40 6.70 17.45
CA ALA A 106 15.39 7.74 17.17
C ALA A 106 16.78 7.19 17.49
N VAL A 107 17.73 7.39 16.58
CA VAL A 107 19.10 6.89 16.69
C VAL A 107 20.04 8.09 16.75
N SER A 108 20.81 8.19 17.82
CA SER A 108 21.82 9.24 17.96
C SER A 108 23.04 8.94 17.06
N PRO A 109 23.88 9.93 16.72
CA PRO A 109 25.15 9.69 16.02
C PRO A 109 26.10 8.74 16.76
N ALA A 110 25.93 8.59 18.08
CA ALA A 110 26.67 7.64 18.90
C ALA A 110 26.07 6.22 18.90
N GLY A 111 24.99 5.98 18.14
CA GLY A 111 24.31 4.69 18.03
C GLY A 111 23.33 4.39 19.18
N GLN A 112 23.03 5.37 20.05
CA GLN A 112 22.05 5.18 21.11
C GLN A 112 20.64 5.27 20.54
N GLU A 113 19.78 4.33 20.93
CA GLU A 113 18.42 4.24 20.42
C GLU A 113 17.39 4.60 21.48
N VAL A 114 16.41 5.42 21.11
CA VAL A 114 15.23 5.73 21.94
C VAL A 114 13.98 5.34 21.17
N ARG A 115 13.19 4.39 21.72
CA ARG A 115 11.91 3.99 21.12
C ARG A 115 10.92 5.15 21.17
N LEU A 116 10.35 5.52 20.03
CA LEU A 116 9.41 6.62 19.89
C LEU A 116 7.95 6.13 19.96
N ASP A 117 7.61 5.14 19.13
CA ASP A 117 6.28 4.55 19.05
C ASP A 117 6.35 3.09 18.58
N GLN A 118 5.24 2.38 18.74
CA GLN A 118 5.09 0.97 18.42
C GLN A 118 3.69 0.70 17.89
N VAL A 119 3.59 -0.17 16.89
CA VAL A 119 2.32 -0.60 16.29
C VAL A 119 2.36 -2.09 15.96
N ILE A 120 1.19 -2.65 15.70
CA ILE A 120 1.04 -3.99 15.14
C ILE A 120 0.43 -3.84 13.76
N GLY A 121 1.09 -4.41 12.74
CA GLY A 121 0.55 -4.63 11.41
C GLY A 121 -0.07 -6.02 11.33
N VAL A 122 -1.21 -6.14 10.63
CA VAL A 122 -1.90 -7.41 10.47
C VAL A 122 -2.23 -7.65 9.01
N LYS A 123 -2.20 -8.92 8.59
CA LYS A 123 -2.65 -9.35 7.26
C LYS A 123 -3.21 -10.77 7.30
N ARG A 124 -4.34 -10.98 6.62
CA ARG A 124 -4.85 -12.31 6.27
C ARG A 124 -4.34 -12.67 4.88
N GLN A 125 -3.79 -13.88 4.74
CA GLN A 125 -3.29 -14.40 3.48
C GLN A 125 -3.91 -15.77 3.22
N PRO A 126 -4.63 -15.95 2.10
CA PRO A 126 -5.09 -17.27 1.69
C PRO A 126 -3.91 -18.22 1.48
N LEU A 127 -4.00 -19.42 2.05
CA LEU A 127 -3.01 -20.48 1.79
C LEU A 127 -3.20 -21.05 0.39
N TYR A 128 -4.43 -21.04 -0.09
CA TYR A 128 -4.82 -21.60 -1.35
C TYR A 128 -5.22 -20.51 -2.33
N PHE A 129 -4.80 -20.65 -3.58
CA PHE A 129 -5.24 -19.81 -4.67
C PHE A 129 -5.96 -20.67 -5.70
N GLU A 130 -6.94 -20.07 -6.36
CA GLU A 130 -7.53 -20.67 -7.54
C GLU A 130 -6.59 -20.36 -8.70
N PRO A 131 -5.90 -21.36 -9.27
CA PRO A 131 -5.02 -21.10 -10.41
C PRO A 131 -5.86 -20.43 -11.49
N ALA A 132 -5.39 -19.29 -12.00
CA ALA A 132 -6.05 -18.63 -13.11
C ALA A 132 -6.26 -19.69 -14.19
N GLN A 133 -7.52 -19.90 -14.58
CA GLN A 133 -7.83 -20.87 -15.62
C GLN A 133 -7.08 -20.40 -16.86
N LEU A 134 -6.02 -21.12 -17.22
CA LEU A 134 -5.23 -20.87 -18.42
C LEU A 134 -6.13 -21.23 -19.60
N ASP A 135 -6.96 -20.26 -19.98
CA ASP A 135 -7.84 -20.38 -21.12
C ASP A 135 -7.04 -20.02 -22.38
N LEU A 136 -6.38 -21.04 -22.93
CA LEU A 136 -5.75 -20.93 -24.24
C LEU A 136 -6.76 -20.53 -25.32
N ASP A 137 -8.03 -20.92 -25.21
CA ASP A 137 -9.04 -20.58 -26.21
C ASP A 137 -9.25 -19.06 -26.26
N ALA A 138 -9.26 -18.40 -25.10
CA ALA A 138 -9.30 -16.93 -25.01
C ALA A 138 -8.04 -16.26 -25.58
N ARG A 139 -6.86 -16.89 -25.51
CA ARG A 139 -5.58 -16.33 -25.97
C ARG A 139 -5.30 -16.58 -27.45
N VAL A 140 -5.81 -17.68 -28.00
CA VAL A 140 -5.75 -18.01 -29.45
C VAL A 140 -6.48 -16.96 -30.30
N LEU A 141 -7.44 -16.23 -29.72
CA LEU A 141 -8.21 -15.17 -30.37
C LEU A 141 -7.38 -14.00 -30.94
N HIS A 142 -6.12 -13.84 -30.53
CA HIS A 142 -5.26 -12.78 -31.07
C HIS A 142 -4.75 -13.04 -32.49
N SER A 143 -4.75 -14.30 -32.95
CA SER A 143 -4.42 -14.61 -34.35
C SER A 143 -5.60 -14.38 -35.27
N LYS A 144 -5.43 -13.51 -36.27
CA LYS A 144 -6.45 -13.31 -37.33
C LYS A 144 -6.78 -14.62 -38.07
N LYS A 145 -5.80 -15.52 -38.24
CA LYS A 145 -5.95 -16.80 -38.95
C LYS A 145 -6.75 -17.83 -38.13
N TYR A 146 -6.67 -17.77 -36.80
CA TYR A 146 -7.24 -18.77 -35.89
C TYR A 146 -8.33 -18.22 -34.98
N LYS A 147 -8.87 -17.04 -35.29
CA LYS A 147 -9.93 -16.40 -34.52
C LYS A 147 -11.15 -17.32 -34.42
N GLY A 148 -11.57 -17.60 -33.18
CA GLY A 148 -12.72 -18.44 -32.87
C GLY A 148 -12.44 -19.94 -32.85
N LYS A 149 -11.21 -20.38 -33.12
CA LYS A 149 -10.82 -21.78 -32.95
C LYS A 149 -10.33 -22.04 -31.54
N THR A 150 -10.70 -23.19 -30.99
CA THR A 150 -10.16 -23.68 -29.72
C THR A 150 -8.77 -24.29 -29.91
N TYR A 151 -7.96 -24.35 -28.85
CA TYR A 151 -6.66 -25.01 -28.89
C TYR A 151 -6.80 -26.50 -29.27
N ARG A 152 -7.92 -27.15 -28.93
CA ARG A 152 -8.21 -28.53 -29.31
C ARG A 152 -8.40 -28.68 -30.81
N GLU A 153 -9.11 -27.75 -31.44
CA GLU A 153 -9.25 -27.71 -32.90
C GLU A 153 -7.91 -27.40 -33.59
N LEU A 154 -7.06 -26.58 -32.97
CA LEU A 154 -5.72 -26.33 -33.48
C LEU A 154 -4.84 -27.58 -33.43
N LEU A 155 -4.87 -28.34 -32.33
CA LEU A 155 -4.15 -29.61 -32.20
C LEU A 155 -4.59 -30.67 -33.22
N ALA A 156 -5.81 -30.58 -33.76
CA ALA A 156 -6.29 -31.49 -34.79
C ALA A 156 -5.69 -31.21 -36.19
N SER A 157 -5.06 -30.05 -36.39
CA SER A 157 -4.51 -29.61 -37.69
C SER A 157 -2.99 -29.42 -37.64
N ALA A 158 -2.29 -29.72 -38.74
CA ALA A 158 -0.83 -29.51 -38.83
C ALA A 158 -0.46 -28.03 -38.66
N ASP A 159 -1.10 -27.13 -39.43
CA ASP A 159 -0.96 -25.67 -39.30
C ASP A 159 -1.23 -25.15 -37.89
N GLY A 160 -2.21 -25.73 -37.18
CA GLY A 160 -2.55 -25.33 -35.82
C GLY A 160 -1.49 -25.77 -34.82
N ARG A 161 -0.91 -26.96 -34.98
CA ARG A 161 0.24 -27.42 -34.17
C ARG A 161 1.48 -26.57 -34.37
N GLU A 162 1.77 -26.15 -35.60
CA GLU A 162 2.88 -25.22 -35.87
C GLU A 162 2.67 -23.87 -35.17
N TYR A 163 1.44 -23.35 -35.18
CA TYR A 163 1.11 -22.12 -34.46
C TYR A 163 1.26 -22.28 -32.94
N LEU A 164 0.80 -23.40 -32.37
CA LEU A 164 1.00 -23.70 -30.95
C LEU A 164 2.50 -23.85 -30.63
N ALA A 165 3.30 -24.48 -31.49
CA ALA A 165 4.75 -24.57 -31.31
C ALA A 165 5.39 -23.18 -31.32
N TRP A 166 4.97 -22.30 -32.23
CA TRP A 166 5.39 -20.91 -32.22
C TRP A 166 5.00 -20.20 -30.92
N MET A 167 3.79 -20.42 -30.38
CA MET A 167 3.37 -19.87 -29.09
C MET A 167 4.29 -20.34 -27.95
N ALA A 168 4.65 -21.62 -27.94
CA ALA A 168 5.54 -22.21 -26.93
C ALA A 168 6.93 -21.55 -26.86
N ASP A 169 7.38 -20.93 -27.95
CA ASP A 169 8.69 -20.28 -28.00
C ASP A 169 8.61 -18.75 -27.87
N ASN A 170 7.52 -18.13 -28.34
CA ASN A 170 7.46 -16.69 -28.56
C ASN A 170 6.53 -15.93 -27.60
N PHE A 171 5.69 -16.61 -26.80
CA PHE A 171 4.86 -15.92 -25.82
C PHE A 171 5.69 -15.39 -24.64
N ASN A 172 5.29 -14.23 -24.12
CA ASN A 172 5.97 -13.59 -23.00
C ASN A 172 5.67 -14.29 -21.67
N GLU A 173 4.47 -14.86 -21.52
CA GLU A 173 4.07 -15.57 -20.31
C GLU A 173 4.71 -16.99 -20.28
N PRO A 174 5.65 -17.29 -19.35
CA PRO A 174 6.29 -18.60 -19.27
C PRO A 174 5.29 -19.72 -18.98
N GLU A 175 4.23 -19.45 -18.23
CA GLU A 175 3.21 -20.44 -17.89
C GLU A 175 2.43 -20.89 -19.13
N ILE A 176 2.15 -19.96 -20.06
CA ILE A 176 1.51 -20.30 -21.34
C ILE A 176 2.46 -21.14 -22.18
N ARG A 177 3.75 -20.76 -22.24
CA ARG A 177 4.74 -21.53 -23.00
C ARG A 177 4.86 -22.96 -22.51
N ASP A 178 5.01 -23.14 -21.19
CA ASP A 178 5.14 -24.46 -20.58
C ASP A 178 3.86 -25.27 -20.73
N PHE A 179 2.68 -24.64 -20.58
CA PHE A 179 1.41 -25.30 -20.87
C PHE A 179 1.36 -25.81 -22.31
N VAL A 180 1.70 -24.98 -23.30
CA VAL A 180 1.64 -25.36 -24.71
C VAL A 180 2.67 -26.44 -25.05
N ARG A 181 3.87 -26.42 -24.45
CA ARG A 181 4.86 -27.49 -24.61
C ARG A 181 4.34 -28.83 -24.12
N ARG A 182 3.75 -28.87 -22.93
CA ARG A 182 3.17 -30.09 -22.36
C ARG A 182 2.01 -30.60 -23.21
N LEU A 183 1.19 -29.69 -23.71
CA LEU A 183 0.08 -30.00 -24.60
C LEU A 183 0.56 -30.63 -25.92
N LEU A 184 1.61 -30.06 -26.53
CA LEU A 184 2.22 -30.60 -27.76
C LEU A 184 2.95 -31.93 -27.53
N ALA A 185 3.46 -32.17 -26.33
CA ALA A 185 4.03 -33.45 -25.91
C ALA A 185 2.98 -34.56 -25.71
N GLY A 186 1.68 -34.22 -25.81
CA GLY A 186 0.59 -35.15 -25.59
C GLY A 186 0.34 -35.48 -24.12
N GLU A 187 0.88 -34.68 -23.19
CA GLU A 187 0.53 -34.82 -21.78
C GLU A 187 -0.95 -34.47 -21.62
N GLU A 188 -1.69 -35.35 -20.95
CA GLU A 188 -3.08 -35.07 -20.59
C GLU A 188 -3.07 -33.96 -19.54
N ILE A 189 -3.30 -32.73 -19.99
CA ILE A 189 -3.45 -31.59 -19.08
C ILE A 189 -4.84 -31.68 -18.47
N VAL A 190 -4.97 -32.54 -17.47
CA VAL A 190 -6.06 -32.45 -16.53
C VAL A 190 -5.87 -31.10 -15.86
N THR A 191 -6.72 -30.13 -16.22
CA THR A 191 -6.85 -28.89 -15.45
C THR A 191 -7.08 -29.36 -14.03
N GLN A 192 -6.09 -29.17 -13.14
CA GLN A 192 -6.24 -29.55 -11.75
C GLN A 192 -7.42 -28.74 -11.22
N ARG A 193 -8.59 -29.37 -11.20
CA ARG A 193 -9.80 -28.79 -10.63
C ARG A 193 -9.57 -28.81 -9.13
N GLY A 194 -9.31 -27.64 -8.57
CA GLY A 194 -9.07 -27.48 -7.14
C GLY A 194 -8.15 -26.29 -6.88
N ARG A 195 -8.25 -25.74 -5.66
CA ARG A 195 -7.36 -24.67 -5.26
C ARG A 195 -5.96 -25.24 -4.99
N GLN A 196 -4.94 -24.57 -5.49
CA GLN A 196 -3.56 -24.99 -5.27
C GLN A 196 -2.98 -24.27 -4.05
N LEU A 197 -2.12 -24.97 -3.29
CA LEU A 197 -1.39 -24.34 -2.19
C LEU A 197 -0.40 -23.34 -2.77
N ASN A 198 -0.50 -22.07 -2.36
CA ASN A 198 0.44 -21.02 -2.74
C ASN A 198 1.79 -21.30 -2.07
N PRO A 199 2.88 -21.63 -2.79
CA PRO A 199 4.17 -21.95 -2.17
C PRO A 199 4.78 -20.79 -1.38
N HIS A 200 4.35 -19.55 -1.66
CA HIS A 200 4.87 -18.32 -1.05
C HIS A 200 3.86 -17.64 -0.14
N TRP A 201 2.86 -18.39 0.38
CA TRP A 201 1.85 -17.82 1.27
C TRP A 201 2.48 -17.18 2.51
N TYR A 202 3.57 -17.77 3.02
CA TYR A 202 4.25 -17.30 4.21
C TYR A 202 4.96 -15.97 3.98
N GLU A 203 5.82 -15.91 2.97
CA GLU A 203 6.59 -14.72 2.61
C GLU A 203 5.67 -13.57 2.23
N ALA A 204 4.64 -13.83 1.41
CA ALA A 204 3.66 -12.83 1.01
C ALA A 204 2.90 -12.27 2.23
N GLY A 205 2.41 -13.14 3.11
CA GLY A 205 1.65 -12.74 4.28
C GLY A 205 2.50 -11.97 5.30
N ALA A 206 3.70 -12.45 5.62
CA ALA A 206 4.64 -11.80 6.53
C ALA A 206 5.08 -10.43 6.00
N MET A 207 5.48 -10.34 4.73
CA MET A 207 5.89 -9.10 4.10
C MET A 207 4.77 -8.05 4.09
N LYS A 208 3.54 -8.44 3.76
CA LYS A 208 2.39 -7.51 3.78
C LYS A 208 2.06 -7.03 5.18
N ALA A 209 2.10 -7.91 6.18
CA ALA A 209 1.89 -7.52 7.58
C ALA A 209 2.98 -6.56 8.06
N ALA A 210 4.24 -6.83 7.71
CA ALA A 210 5.38 -5.96 7.99
C ALA A 210 5.25 -4.58 7.32
N ARG A 211 4.90 -4.55 6.03
CA ARG A 211 4.61 -3.30 5.30
C ARG A 211 3.50 -2.51 5.99
N ASN A 212 2.40 -3.16 6.39
CA ASN A 212 1.31 -2.51 7.10
C ASN A 212 1.76 -1.90 8.44
N ALA A 213 2.64 -2.60 9.16
CA ALA A 213 3.23 -2.09 10.40
C ALA A 213 4.11 -0.86 10.14
N ARG A 214 5.05 -0.97 9.18
CA ARG A 214 5.95 0.13 8.77
C ARG A 214 5.16 1.35 8.31
N PHE A 215 4.16 1.17 7.43
CA PHE A 215 3.32 2.24 6.91
C PHE A 215 2.62 3.05 8.00
N ARG A 216 2.18 2.39 9.08
CA ARG A 216 1.54 3.05 10.24
C ARG A 216 2.52 3.89 11.06
N LEU A 217 3.81 3.53 11.08
CA LEU A 217 4.87 4.27 11.79
C LEU A 217 5.44 5.43 10.96
N ILE A 218 5.20 5.47 9.65
CA ILE A 218 5.73 6.53 8.79
C ILE A 218 4.91 7.83 8.97
N PRO A 219 5.55 8.95 9.35
CA PRO A 219 4.90 10.26 9.44
C PRO A 219 4.20 10.69 8.14
N GLY A 220 3.07 11.38 8.27
CA GLY A 220 2.30 11.86 7.11
C GLY A 220 3.08 12.80 6.16
N ASN A 221 3.99 13.61 6.69
CA ASN A 221 4.85 14.50 5.89
C ASN A 221 5.86 13.72 5.04
N VAL A 222 6.46 12.64 5.58
CA VAL A 222 7.38 11.79 4.82
C VAL A 222 6.64 11.09 3.68
N ARG A 223 5.44 10.55 3.96
CA ARG A 223 4.58 9.96 2.92
C ARG A 223 4.25 10.96 1.81
N ALA A 224 3.83 12.17 2.18
CA ALA A 224 3.49 13.22 1.21
C ALA A 224 4.69 13.62 0.34
N GLN A 225 5.89 13.70 0.93
CA GLN A 225 7.12 13.99 0.19
C GLN A 225 7.44 12.89 -0.83
N ILE A 226 7.44 11.62 -0.42
CA ILE A 226 7.72 10.50 -1.34
C ILE A 226 6.67 10.43 -2.46
N ILE A 227 5.39 10.66 -2.15
CA ILE A 227 4.34 10.70 -3.17
C ILE A 227 4.59 11.84 -4.17
N ALA A 228 4.97 13.02 -3.71
CA ALA A 228 5.28 14.15 -4.59
C ALA A 228 6.49 13.86 -5.49
N THR A 229 7.56 13.31 -4.92
CA THR A 229 8.77 12.91 -5.67
C THR A 229 8.47 11.81 -6.69
N ALA A 230 7.67 10.80 -6.34
CA ALA A 230 7.26 9.74 -7.25
C ALA A 230 6.42 10.25 -8.43
N ARG A 231 5.56 11.25 -8.19
CA ARG A 231 4.80 11.92 -9.25
C ARG A 231 5.71 12.71 -10.19
N GLN A 232 6.71 13.41 -9.65
CA GLN A 232 7.65 14.20 -10.46
C GLN A 232 8.63 13.34 -11.26
N SER A 233 9.04 12.19 -10.72
CA SER A 233 10.01 11.28 -11.35
C SER A 233 9.40 10.26 -12.32
N GLY A 234 8.07 10.20 -12.42
CA GLY A 234 7.38 9.21 -13.25
C GLY A 234 7.30 7.80 -12.63
N ASN A 235 7.72 7.63 -11.37
CA ASN A 235 7.66 6.35 -10.64
C ASN A 235 6.26 6.06 -10.06
N THR A 236 5.22 6.57 -10.71
CA THR A 236 3.83 6.42 -10.32
C THR A 236 3.11 5.55 -11.34
N ARG A 237 2.52 4.44 -10.89
CA ARG A 237 1.67 3.61 -11.73
C ARG A 237 0.21 4.03 -11.58
N VAL A 238 -0.35 4.54 -12.66
CA VAL A 238 -1.75 4.94 -12.75
C VAL A 238 -2.57 3.77 -13.27
N ILE A 239 -3.67 3.47 -12.60
CA ILE A 239 -4.59 2.40 -12.95
C ILE A 239 -5.98 3.02 -13.10
N GLU A 240 -6.54 2.91 -14.30
CA GLU A 240 -7.92 3.30 -14.55
C GLU A 240 -8.84 2.14 -14.16
N ALA A 241 -9.69 2.36 -13.17
CA ALA A 241 -10.72 1.38 -12.82
C ALA A 241 -11.80 1.38 -13.90
N GLN A 242 -12.36 0.21 -14.21
CA GLN A 242 -13.49 0.15 -15.14
C GLN A 242 -14.70 0.90 -14.54
N PRO A 243 -15.40 1.74 -15.34
CA PRO A 243 -16.55 2.50 -14.85
C PRO A 243 -17.63 1.57 -14.28
N GLY A 244 -18.04 1.81 -13.02
CA GLY A 244 -19.13 1.09 -12.37
C GLY A 244 -18.72 0.00 -11.37
N ALA A 245 -17.43 -0.13 -11.08
CA ALA A 245 -16.89 -1.15 -10.20
C ALA A 245 -17.08 -0.82 -8.70
N LEU A 246 -16.98 0.46 -8.31
CA LEU A 246 -17.27 0.94 -6.97
C LEU A 246 -18.76 1.28 -6.82
N ARG A 247 -19.52 0.34 -6.27
CA ARG A 247 -20.80 0.68 -5.64
C ARG A 247 -20.49 1.36 -4.30
N SER A 248 -20.73 2.67 -4.24
CA SER A 248 -20.57 3.56 -3.08
C SER A 248 -20.61 2.85 -1.71
N VAL A 249 -19.44 2.66 -1.10
CA VAL A 249 -19.30 2.33 0.33
C VAL A 249 -19.25 3.63 1.16
N ALA A 250 -19.69 4.76 0.60
CA ALA A 250 -19.70 6.04 1.30
C ALA A 250 -20.85 6.09 2.33
N LYS A 251 -20.64 5.46 3.49
CA LYS A 251 -21.36 5.81 4.71
C LYS A 251 -20.47 5.59 5.93
N ALA A 252 -19.76 6.66 6.31
CA ALA A 252 -19.32 7.06 7.66
C ALA A 252 -17.93 7.73 7.66
N ALA A 253 -17.82 8.90 7.05
CA ALA A 253 -16.85 9.90 7.49
C ALA A 253 -17.58 11.26 7.54
N PRO A 254 -17.53 12.00 8.66
CA PRO A 254 -18.21 13.28 8.76
C PRO A 254 -17.50 14.29 7.84
N VAL A 255 -18.25 14.81 6.87
CA VAL A 255 -17.87 15.93 6.02
C VAL A 255 -17.88 17.20 6.87
N LEU A 256 -16.70 17.78 7.14
CA LEU A 256 -16.57 19.14 7.64
C LEU A 256 -16.84 20.12 6.49
N GLN A 257 -17.81 21.02 6.69
CA GLN A 257 -18.14 22.09 5.76
C GLN A 257 -17.02 23.15 5.72
N PRO A 258 -16.80 23.83 4.58
CA PRO A 258 -15.77 24.84 4.45
C PRO A 258 -16.25 26.19 5.00
N ALA A 259 -15.50 26.76 5.95
CA ALA A 259 -15.62 28.17 6.31
C ALA A 259 -14.67 29.00 5.44
N GLU A 260 -15.22 30.03 4.79
CA GLU A 260 -14.46 31.05 4.06
C GLU A 260 -13.44 31.72 4.97
N THR A 261 -12.18 31.78 4.54
CA THR A 261 -11.18 32.69 5.12
C THR A 261 -10.23 33.24 4.08
N VAL A 262 -9.87 34.50 4.34
CA VAL A 262 -9.18 35.45 3.48
C VAL A 262 -7.79 34.96 3.10
N SER A 263 -7.53 35.01 1.80
CA SER A 263 -6.34 34.50 1.13
C SER A 263 -5.11 35.40 1.34
N ARG A 264 -4.04 34.83 1.91
CA ARG A 264 -2.65 35.19 1.60
C ARG A 264 -1.92 33.93 1.17
N VAL A 265 -1.84 33.74 -0.15
CA VAL A 265 -1.24 32.56 -0.78
C VAL A 265 0.28 32.68 -0.76
N GLY A 266 0.90 31.84 0.07
CA GLY A 266 2.26 31.36 -0.11
C GLY A 266 2.30 29.89 0.31
N PRO A 267 3.21 29.06 -0.23
CA PRO A 267 3.28 27.61 0.08
C PRO A 267 3.61 27.28 1.55
N TYR A 268 3.79 28.32 2.39
CA TYR A 268 4.07 28.24 3.82
C TYR A 268 3.16 29.17 4.66
N ALA A 269 1.92 29.39 4.25
CA ALA A 269 0.97 30.12 5.08
C ALA A 269 0.85 29.42 6.47
N PRO A 270 1.10 30.14 7.59
CA PRO A 270 1.01 29.55 8.91
C PRO A 270 -0.38 28.98 9.15
N THR A 271 -0.46 27.76 9.67
CA THR A 271 -1.74 27.16 10.06
C THR A 271 -2.40 28.00 11.16
N GLU A 272 -3.72 27.98 11.22
CA GLU A 272 -4.51 28.74 12.20
C GLU A 272 -4.06 28.48 13.66
N LYS A 273 -3.65 27.24 13.97
CA LYS A 273 -3.06 26.86 15.26
C LYS A 273 -1.70 27.50 15.53
N GLN A 274 -0.87 27.66 14.49
CA GLN A 274 0.40 28.38 14.61
C GLN A 274 0.15 29.87 14.84
N VAL A 275 -0.80 30.48 14.12
CA VAL A 275 -1.19 31.89 14.33
C VAL A 275 -1.68 32.13 15.75
N ALA A 276 -2.57 31.27 16.26
CA ALA A 276 -3.07 31.36 17.63
C ALA A 276 -1.96 31.14 18.68
N PHE A 277 -0.99 30.27 18.41
CA PHE A 277 0.19 30.09 19.28
C PHE A 277 1.07 31.34 19.29
N TYR A 278 1.32 31.95 18.13
CA TYR A 278 2.10 33.18 18.02
C TYR A 278 1.46 34.35 18.76
N GLN A 279 0.14 34.51 18.65
CA GLN A 279 -0.61 35.52 19.40
C GLN A 279 -0.48 35.31 20.91
N ARG A 280 -0.67 34.07 21.39
CA ARG A 280 -0.49 33.75 22.81
C ARG A 280 0.93 33.97 23.32
N LEU A 281 1.94 33.68 22.49
CA LEU A 281 3.34 33.89 22.87
C LEU A 281 3.69 35.39 22.93
N ALA A 282 3.14 36.19 22.01
CA ALA A 282 3.28 37.64 22.01
C ALA A 282 2.58 38.30 23.20
N GLU A 283 1.38 37.83 23.55
CA GLU A 283 0.56 38.37 24.65
C GLU A 283 0.94 37.83 26.04
N SER A 284 1.78 36.80 26.11
CA SER A 284 2.15 36.15 27.38
C SER A 284 3.00 37.08 28.26
N PRO A 285 2.56 37.42 29.49
CA PRO A 285 3.35 38.20 30.44
C PRO A 285 4.50 37.41 31.07
N VAL A 286 4.63 36.12 30.76
CA VAL A 286 5.61 35.21 31.34
C VAL A 286 6.99 35.35 30.69
N PHE A 287 7.04 35.83 29.45
CA PHE A 287 8.28 35.96 28.69
C PHE A 287 8.71 37.43 28.59
N THR A 288 10.02 37.67 28.70
CA THR A 288 10.59 38.99 28.43
C THR A 288 10.60 39.29 26.93
N ASP A 289 10.72 40.57 26.55
CA ASP A 289 10.77 40.97 25.14
C ASP A 289 11.94 40.32 24.39
N ASP A 290 13.09 40.14 25.06
CA ASP A 290 14.25 39.47 24.49
C ASP A 290 14.03 37.97 24.28
N GLU A 291 13.34 37.29 25.22
CA GLU A 291 12.96 35.87 25.07
C GLU A 291 11.97 35.69 23.92
N ARG A 292 10.99 36.61 23.79
CA ARG A 292 10.05 36.63 22.65
C ARG A 292 10.80 36.80 21.34
N ARG A 293 11.70 37.80 21.25
CA ARG A 293 12.45 38.10 20.02
C ARG A 293 13.32 36.94 19.58
N ARG A 294 14.01 36.27 20.52
CA ARG A 294 14.80 35.06 20.24
C ARG A 294 13.92 33.88 19.79
N ALA A 295 12.74 33.70 20.38
CA ALA A 295 11.80 32.68 19.95
C ALA A 295 11.31 32.93 18.52
N PHE A 296 11.00 34.18 18.16
CA PHE A 296 10.59 34.57 16.80
C PHE A 296 11.72 34.43 15.77
N ASP A 297 12.92 34.92 16.05
CA ASP A 297 14.08 34.80 15.13
C ASP A 297 14.45 33.33 14.89
N TRP A 298 14.33 32.48 15.91
CA TRP A 298 14.54 31.05 15.78
C TRP A 298 13.44 30.37 14.95
N LEU A 299 12.17 30.72 15.18
CA LEU A 299 11.04 30.18 14.41
C LEU A 299 11.13 30.59 12.92
N ALA A 300 11.59 31.81 12.64
CA ALA A 300 11.82 32.28 11.28
C ALA A 300 12.95 31.51 10.55
N THR A 301 13.94 30.98 11.29
CA THR A 301 15.14 30.34 10.71
C THR A 301 15.11 28.81 10.71
N LYS A 302 14.30 28.16 11.56
CA LYS A 302 14.37 26.69 11.80
C LYS A 302 13.02 25.95 11.81
N ALA A 303 11.89 26.60 11.55
CA ALA A 303 10.57 25.96 11.69
C ALA A 303 10.26 24.95 10.57
N THR A 304 10.56 23.67 10.83
CA THR A 304 9.78 22.54 10.27
C THR A 304 8.74 22.12 11.30
N ARG A 305 7.60 21.53 10.90
CA ARG A 305 6.47 21.21 11.82
C ARG A 305 6.88 20.41 13.07
N GLN A 306 7.96 19.62 12.98
CA GLN A 306 8.47 18.80 14.08
C GLN A 306 9.14 19.64 15.18
N THR A 307 9.86 20.71 14.82
CA THR A 307 10.62 21.53 15.77
C THR A 307 9.72 22.39 16.67
N ILE A 308 8.48 22.65 16.26
CA ILE A 308 7.49 23.44 17.02
C ILE A 308 6.92 22.63 18.20
N LYS A 309 6.71 21.32 18.05
CA LYS A 309 6.22 20.47 19.14
C LYS A 309 7.27 20.34 20.23
N ASP A 310 8.53 20.09 19.84
CA ASP A 310 9.65 19.97 20.78
C ASP A 310 9.87 21.29 21.56
N GLN A 311 9.57 22.43 20.93
CA GLN A 311 9.63 23.73 21.59
C GLN A 311 8.47 23.96 22.57
N ILE A 312 7.24 23.53 22.25
CA ILE A 312 6.12 23.58 23.19
C ILE A 312 6.44 22.74 24.44
N ASP A 313 7.04 21.57 24.25
CA ASP A 313 7.40 20.70 25.37
C ASP A 313 8.61 21.23 26.16
N TRP A 314 9.57 21.88 25.51
CA TRP A 314 10.67 22.59 26.19
C TRP A 314 10.17 23.79 27.00
N LEU A 315 9.26 24.61 26.44
CA LEU A 315 8.67 25.76 27.14
C LEU A 315 7.81 25.33 28.34
N LYS A 316 7.04 24.24 28.21
CA LYS A 316 6.31 23.66 29.35
C LYS A 316 7.26 23.28 30.49
N ARG A 317 8.38 22.62 30.18
CA ARG A 317 9.40 22.25 31.19
C ARG A 317 10.01 23.48 31.88
N GLN A 318 10.27 24.56 31.13
CA GLN A 318 10.82 25.80 31.72
C GLN A 318 9.81 26.50 32.64
N VAL A 319 8.52 26.47 32.30
CA VAL A 319 7.47 27.01 33.17
C VAL A 319 7.31 26.16 34.43
N GLU A 320 7.37 24.84 34.32
CA GLU A 320 7.29 23.91 35.44
C GLU A 320 8.49 24.05 36.40
N THR A 321 9.72 24.17 35.88
CA THR A 321 10.91 24.36 36.73
C THR A 321 10.91 25.72 37.45
N ARG A 322 10.44 26.80 36.79
CA ARG A 322 10.28 28.11 37.44
C ARG A 322 9.17 28.11 38.50
N LYS A 323 8.12 27.29 38.33
CA LYS A 323 7.04 27.14 39.32
C LYS A 323 7.53 26.39 40.56
N ALA A 324 8.38 25.37 40.39
CA ALA A 324 8.97 24.63 41.50
C ALA A 324 9.89 25.52 42.37
N GLY A 325 10.74 26.35 41.76
CA GLY A 325 11.64 27.25 42.51
C GLY A 325 10.90 28.30 43.36
N ARG A 326 9.76 28.82 42.89
CA ARG A 326 8.95 29.78 43.67
C ARG A 326 8.22 29.16 44.86
N SER A 327 7.95 27.85 44.83
CA SER A 327 7.31 27.16 45.95
C SER A 327 8.28 26.88 47.10
N GLU A 328 9.58 26.77 46.83
CA GLU A 328 10.61 26.61 47.87
C GLU A 328 10.97 27.94 48.55
N GLU A 329 10.99 29.06 47.83
CA GLU A 329 11.24 30.39 48.42
C GLU A 329 10.07 30.93 49.25
N SER A 330 8.85 30.41 49.06
CA SER A 330 7.68 30.83 49.84
C SER A 330 7.47 30.01 51.13
N ALA A 331 8.33 29.01 51.39
CA ALA A 331 8.27 28.14 52.56
C ALA A 331 9.44 28.31 53.54
N ALA A 332 10.31 29.31 53.31
CA ALA A 332 11.39 29.74 54.19
C ALA A 332 11.09 31.12 54.79
#